data_AF-A0A8I1I0E5-F1
#
_entry.id   AF-A0A8I1I0E5-F1
#
_cell.length_a   1.000
_cell.length_b   1.000
_cell.length_c   1.000
_cell.angle_alpha   90.00
_cell.angle_beta   90.00
_cell.angle_gamma   90.00
#
_symmetry.space_group_name_H-M   'P 1'
#
loop_
_entity.id
_entity.type
_entity.pdbx_description
1 polymer ?
#
loop_
_entity_poly.entity_id
_entity_poly.type
_entity_poly.pdbx_seq_one_letter_code
_entity_poly.pdbx_strand_id
1 'polypeptide(L)'
;MKKLCTKWFARWAKNQNLSNNSLLEAIENLENRLSAIELGGSLYKVRVKRVGKGKSTGFRTIVLYKKKDRAIFLYGFGKNEKSNINTTELLYFKKFGSGPISA
;
A
#
# COMPACT_ATOMS: atom_id res chain seq x y z
N MET A 1 -10.39 3.95 12.26
CA MET A 1 -9.01 3.66 11.81
C MET A 1 -8.47 4.85 11.02
N LYS A 2 -7.24 5.30 11.30
CA LYS A 2 -6.57 6.36 10.52
C LYS A 2 -6.12 5.82 9.16
N LYS A 3 -6.40 6.53 8.07
CA LYS A 3 -5.97 6.19 6.71
C LYS A 3 -4.99 7.26 6.24
N LEU A 4 -3.73 6.88 6.08
CA LEU A 4 -2.62 7.80 5.84
C LEU A 4 -1.78 7.34 4.64
N CYS A 5 -0.94 8.23 4.14
CA CYS A 5 0.08 7.90 3.17
C CYS A 5 1.35 8.72 3.42
N THR A 6 2.50 8.19 3.02
CA THR A 6 3.76 8.95 3.07
C THR A 6 3.78 10.04 2.01
N LYS A 7 4.63 11.07 2.19
CA LYS A 7 4.83 12.13 1.18
C LYS A 7 5.24 11.55 -0.17
N TRP A 8 6.12 10.55 -0.16
CA TRP A 8 6.54 9.85 -1.37
C TRP A 8 5.35 9.17 -2.06
N PHE A 9 4.54 8.42 -1.30
CA PHE A 9 3.37 7.73 -1.86
C PHE A 9 2.35 8.71 -2.41
N ALA A 10 2.07 9.80 -1.70
CA ALA A 10 1.13 10.83 -2.17
C ALA A 10 1.56 11.41 -3.53
N ARG A 11 2.85 11.74 -3.69
CA ARG A 11 3.40 12.24 -4.96
C ARG A 11 3.32 11.19 -6.05
N TRP A 12 3.70 9.94 -5.74
CA TRP A 12 3.65 8.84 -6.69
C TRP A 12 2.20 8.55 -7.14
N ALA A 13 1.25 8.47 -6.20
CA ALA A 13 -0.15 8.21 -6.48
C ALA A 13 -0.76 9.30 -7.38
N LYS A 14 -0.42 10.57 -7.12
CA LYS A 14 -0.80 11.69 -7.98
C LYS A 14 -0.27 11.51 -9.41
N ASN A 15 1.02 11.18 -9.58
CA ASN A 15 1.62 10.95 -10.91
C ASN A 15 0.97 9.78 -11.66
N GLN A 16 0.49 8.78 -10.92
CA GLN A 16 -0.19 7.61 -11.47
C GLN A 16 -1.69 7.80 -11.69
N ASN A 17 -2.22 8.99 -11.39
CA ASN A 17 -3.63 9.33 -11.49
C ASN A 17 -4.53 8.38 -10.66
N LEU A 18 -4.04 7.98 -9.47
CA LEU A 18 -4.78 7.17 -8.51
C LEU A 18 -5.80 8.04 -7.78
N SER A 19 -7.06 7.63 -7.86
CA SER A 19 -8.14 8.32 -7.14
C SER A 19 -8.15 7.94 -5.66
N ASN A 20 -8.62 8.86 -4.81
CA ASN A 20 -8.87 8.57 -3.40
C ASN A 20 -9.85 7.40 -3.23
N ASN A 21 -10.88 7.31 -4.07
CA ASN A 21 -11.86 6.21 -4.03
C ASN A 21 -11.18 4.85 -4.22
N SER A 22 -10.23 4.75 -5.17
CA SER A 22 -9.47 3.52 -5.39
C SER A 22 -8.60 3.14 -4.18
N LEU A 23 -8.01 4.14 -3.51
CA LEU A 23 -7.22 3.90 -2.29
C LEU A 23 -8.10 3.46 -1.12
N LEU A 24 -9.29 4.04 -0.98
CA LEU A 24 -10.25 3.66 0.06
C LEU A 24 -10.78 2.24 -0.17
N GLU A 25 -11.17 1.91 -1.40
CA GLU A 25 -11.59 0.54 -1.81
C GLU A 25 -10.47 -0.47 -1.53
N ALA A 26 -9.20 -0.09 -1.75
CA ALA A 26 -8.07 -0.95 -1.45
C ALA A 26 -7.90 -1.23 0.06
N ILE A 27 -8.15 -0.24 0.92
CA ILE A 27 -8.14 -0.45 2.38
C ILE A 27 -9.32 -1.34 2.80
N GLU A 28 -10.51 -1.12 2.27
CA GLU A 28 -11.67 -1.98 2.57
C GLU A 28 -11.42 -3.44 2.15
N ASN A 29 -10.88 -3.64 0.95
CA ASN A 29 -10.48 -4.97 0.49
C ASN A 29 -9.38 -5.60 1.36
N LEU A 30 -8.45 -4.80 1.89
CA LEU A 30 -7.44 -5.25 2.83
C LEU A 30 -8.07 -5.68 4.17
N GLU A 31 -8.99 -4.89 4.71
CA GLU A 31 -9.73 -5.20 5.95
C GLU A 31 -10.50 -6.50 5.84
N ASN A 32 -11.10 -6.75 4.66
CA ASN A 32 -11.82 -7.98 4.33
C ASN A 32 -10.93 -9.13 3.82
N ARG A 33 -9.60 -8.93 3.75
CA ARG A 33 -8.61 -9.90 3.23
C ARG A 33 -8.87 -10.39 1.79
N LEU A 34 -9.60 -9.61 0.99
CA LEU A 34 -10.02 -9.98 -0.38
C LEU A 34 -8.93 -9.77 -1.44
N SER A 35 -8.00 -8.85 -1.22
CA SER A 35 -6.99 -8.47 -2.24
C SER A 35 -5.65 -8.05 -1.64
N ALA A 36 -5.26 -8.71 -0.56
CA ALA A 36 -4.04 -8.43 0.18
C ALA A 36 -3.20 -9.70 0.43
N ILE A 37 -1.88 -9.53 0.47
CA ILE A 37 -0.92 -10.58 0.84
C ILE A 37 -0.10 -10.05 2.02
N GLU A 38 -0.04 -10.82 3.11
CA GLU A 38 0.78 -10.46 4.27
C GLU A 38 2.27 -10.66 3.97
N LEU A 39 3.08 -9.66 4.31
CA LEU A 39 4.55 -9.65 4.16
C LEU A 39 5.27 -9.78 5.51
N GLY A 40 4.51 -9.87 6.61
CA GLY A 40 4.98 -9.90 7.99
C GLY A 40 5.32 -8.51 8.55
N GLY A 41 5.37 -8.38 9.88
CA GLY A 41 5.65 -7.10 10.54
C GLY A 41 4.58 -6.04 10.30
N SER A 42 3.31 -6.45 10.21
CA SER A 42 2.15 -5.60 9.89
C SER A 42 2.17 -4.98 8.48
N LEU A 43 3.00 -5.51 7.57
CA LEU A 43 3.04 -5.07 6.19
C LEU A 43 2.17 -5.96 5.31
N TYR A 44 1.44 -5.33 4.40
CA TYR A 44 0.61 -6.00 3.41
C TYR A 44 0.91 -5.47 2.01
N LYS A 45 0.96 -6.37 1.05
CA LYS A 45 0.95 -6.06 -0.38
C LYS A 45 -0.50 -6.04 -0.86
N VAL A 46 -0.99 -4.87 -1.28
CA VAL A 46 -2.38 -4.64 -1.65
C VAL A 46 -2.49 -4.26 -3.12
N ARG A 47 -3.53 -4.73 -3.81
CA ARG A 47 -3.82 -4.31 -5.19
C ARG A 47 -4.71 -3.08 -5.19
N VAL A 48 -4.37 -2.09 -6.01
CA VAL A 48 -5.19 -0.89 -6.22
C VAL A 48 -5.57 -0.77 -7.68
N LYS A 49 -6.87 -0.64 -7.94
CA LYS A 49 -7.39 -0.48 -9.31
C LYS A 49 -7.07 0.93 -9.83
N ARG A 50 -6.76 1.02 -11.12
CA ARG A 50 -6.62 2.29 -11.83
C ARG A 50 -7.98 2.72 -12.36
N VAL A 51 -8.34 3.99 -12.23
CA VAL A 51 -9.59 4.53 -12.81
C VAL A 51 -9.43 4.68 -14.33
N GLY A 52 -10.44 4.25 -15.09
CA GLY A 52 -10.57 4.56 -16.52
C GLY A 52 -9.70 3.75 -17.50
N LYS A 53 -8.94 2.74 -17.06
CA LYS A 53 -8.28 1.77 -17.96
C LYS A 53 -8.73 0.35 -17.61
N GLY A 54 -8.97 -0.47 -18.64
CA GLY A 54 -9.46 -1.85 -18.51
C GLY A 54 -8.60 -2.73 -17.60
N LYS A 55 -9.09 -3.95 -17.32
CA LYS A 55 -8.66 -4.95 -16.31
C LYS A 55 -7.13 -5.26 -16.21
N SER A 56 -6.28 -4.70 -17.06
CA SER A 56 -4.91 -5.15 -17.32
C SER A 56 -3.79 -4.38 -16.61
N THR A 57 -4.01 -3.18 -16.04
CA THR A 57 -2.93 -2.32 -15.48
C THR A 57 -3.28 -1.64 -14.15
N GLY A 58 -3.55 -2.45 -13.12
CA GLY A 58 -3.61 -1.98 -11.72
C GLY A 58 -2.23 -1.82 -11.08
N PHE A 59 -2.20 -1.22 -9.89
CA PHE A 59 -0.98 -1.01 -9.11
C PHE A 59 -0.88 -2.00 -7.94
N ARG A 60 0.35 -2.25 -7.50
CA ARG A 60 0.64 -2.93 -6.23
C ARG A 60 1.17 -1.91 -5.24
N THR A 61 0.67 -1.94 -4.02
CA THR A 61 1.07 -1.03 -2.97
C THR A 61 1.50 -1.79 -1.72
N ILE A 62 2.31 -1.12 -0.90
CA ILE A 62 2.71 -1.61 0.42
C ILE A 62 2.04 -0.77 1.46
N VAL A 63 1.31 -1.45 2.33
CA VAL A 63 0.49 -0.86 3.37
C VAL A 63 0.97 -1.40 4.71
N LEU A 64 1.34 -0.49 5.62
CA LEU A 64 1.41 -0.80 7.03
C LEU A 64 -0.02 -0.82 7.57
N TYR A 65 -0.46 -1.95 8.11
CA TYR A 65 -1.81 -2.11 8.61
C TYR A 65 -1.81 -2.66 10.03
N LYS A 66 -2.33 -1.85 10.95
CA LYS A 66 -2.64 -2.23 12.32
C LYS A 66 -4.15 -2.19 12.50
N LYS A 67 -4.76 -3.37 12.65
CA LYS A 67 -6.21 -3.55 12.78
C LYS A 67 -6.75 -2.60 13.86
N LYS A 68 -7.86 -1.92 13.56
CA LYS A 68 -8.52 -0.87 14.37
C LYS A 68 -7.71 0.42 14.64
N ASP A 69 -6.40 0.47 14.42
CA ASP A 69 -5.55 1.65 14.63
C ASP A 69 -5.35 2.45 13.33
N ARG A 70 -4.52 1.96 12.42
CA ARG A 70 -4.10 2.71 11.22
C ARG A 70 -3.80 1.84 10.00
N ALA A 71 -4.00 2.43 8.84
CA ALA A 71 -3.49 1.97 7.56
C ALA A 71 -2.62 3.08 6.95
N ILE A 72 -1.38 2.79 6.59
CA ILE A 72 -0.44 3.74 5.98
C ILE A 72 0.08 3.18 4.67
N PHE A 73 -0.23 3.86 3.56
CA PHE A 73 0.42 3.56 2.28
C PHE A 73 1.87 4.06 2.29
N LEU A 74 2.80 3.13 2.17
CA LEU A 74 4.24 3.39 2.21
C LEU A 74 4.83 3.56 0.81
N TYR A 75 4.44 2.68 -0.12
CA TYR A 75 5.06 2.56 -1.44
C TYR A 75 4.08 1.98 -2.47
N GLY A 76 4.32 2.24 -3.75
CA GLY A 76 3.51 1.78 -4.87
C GLY A 76 4.33 1.57 -6.13
N PHE A 77 3.93 0.60 -6.95
CA PHE A 77 4.61 0.24 -8.20
C PHE A 77 3.64 -0.41 -9.20
N GLY A 78 3.93 -0.27 -10.49
CA GLY A 78 3.18 -0.90 -11.58
C GLY A 78 3.40 -2.41 -11.69
N LYS A 79 2.51 -3.11 -12.40
CA LYS A 79 2.54 -4.57 -12.58
C LYS A 79 3.88 -5.10 -13.15
N ASN A 80 4.56 -4.28 -13.98
CA ASN A 80 5.78 -4.62 -14.71
C ASN A 80 7.03 -3.89 -14.18
N GLU A 81 6.90 -3.00 -13.19
CA GLU A 81 8.04 -2.27 -12.63
C GLU A 81 8.77 -3.08 -11.56
N LYS A 82 8.07 -3.99 -10.89
CA LYS A 82 8.64 -4.88 -9.86
C LYS A 82 7.81 -6.15 -9.73
N SER A 83 8.44 -7.30 -9.95
CA SER A 83 7.79 -8.61 -9.73
C SER A 83 7.72 -8.95 -8.24
N ASN A 84 8.77 -8.63 -7.49
CA ASN A 84 8.89 -8.85 -6.05
C ASN A 84 9.61 -7.67 -5.36
N ILE A 85 9.15 -7.32 -4.16
CA ILE A 85 9.91 -6.47 -3.25
C ILE A 85 10.99 -7.35 -2.64
N ASN A 86 12.25 -6.92 -2.75
CA ASN A 86 13.36 -7.67 -2.21
C ASN A 86 13.38 -7.59 -0.67
N THR A 87 13.97 -8.59 -0.02
CA THR A 87 14.06 -8.73 1.44
C THR A 87 14.63 -7.48 2.11
N THR A 88 15.58 -6.78 1.46
CA THR A 88 16.17 -5.53 1.95
C THR A 88 15.16 -4.38 2.03
N GLU A 89 14.34 -4.20 1.00
CA GLU A 89 13.28 -3.19 0.99
C GLU A 89 12.19 -3.51 2.01
N LEU A 90 11.87 -4.80 2.15
CA LEU A 90 10.92 -5.28 3.14
C LEU A 90 11.43 -5.04 4.57
N LEU A 91 12.73 -5.22 4.83
CA LEU A 91 13.37 -4.86 6.10
C LEU A 91 13.30 -3.36 6.37
N TYR A 92 13.55 -2.53 5.35
CA TYR A 92 13.45 -1.08 5.45
C TYR A 92 12.03 -0.65 5.85
N PHE A 93 11.00 -1.19 5.18
CA PHE A 93 9.61 -0.90 5.54
C PHE A 93 9.22 -1.46 6.92
N LYS A 94 9.78 -2.60 7.33
CA LYS A 94 9.55 -3.15 8.68
C LYS A 94 10.06 -2.22 9.77
N LYS A 95 11.20 -1.55 9.57
CA LYS A 95 11.69 -0.53 10.53
C LYS A 95 10.69 0.61 10.76
N PHE A 96 9.92 1.00 9.76
CA PHE A 96 8.83 1.98 9.92
C PHE A 96 7.60 1.42 10.65
N GLY A 97 7.36 0.11 10.58
CA GLY A 97 6.24 -0.56 11.25
C GLY A 97 6.52 -0.98 12.70
N SER A 98 7.78 -1.28 13.01
CA SER A 98 8.25 -1.83 14.29
C SER A 98 8.86 -0.79 15.24
N GLY A 99 9.18 0.42 14.78
CA GLY A 99 9.59 1.51 15.66
C GLY A 99 8.39 2.16 16.36
N PRO A 100 8.55 2.69 17.60
CA PRO A 100 7.60 3.66 18.11
C PRO A 100 7.58 4.82 17.11
N ILE A 101 6.41 5.09 16.53
CA ILE A 101 6.20 6.30 15.74
C ILE A 101 6.08 7.42 16.78
N SER A 102 7.23 7.86 17.26
CA SER A 102 7.40 9.00 18.14
C SER A 102 7.47 10.27 17.30
N ALA A 103 6.81 11.31 17.83
CA ALA A 103 6.58 12.65 17.30
C ALA A 103 5.41 12.77 16.31
#